data_AF-A0A7C5JK51-F1
#
_entry.id   AF-A0A7C5JK51-F1
#
_cell.length_a   1.000
_cell.length_b   1.000
_cell.length_c   1.000
_cell.angle_alpha   90.00
_cell.angle_beta   90.00
_cell.angle_gamma   90.00
#
_symmetry.space_group_name_H-M   'P 1'
#
loop_
_entity.id
_entity.type
_entity.pdbx_description
1 polymer ?
#
loop_
_entity_poly.entity_id
_entity_poly.type
_entity_poly.pdbx_seq_one_letter_code
_entity_poly.pdbx_strand_id
1 'polypeptide(L)' 'MKKILKLLKVIAITIVVIVIVLIGLFIYFAGGMCGNKIHKEYLSPDKSLKALVFQRDCGATTGFSTQISILDSDENL' A
#
# COMPACT_ATOMS: atom_id res chain seq x y z
N MET A 1 -47.72 0.73 9.44
CA MET A 1 -46.98 -0.27 8.62
C MET A 1 -46.13 0.35 7.52
N LYS A 2 -46.66 1.20 6.62
CA LYS A 2 -45.88 1.82 5.51
C LYS A 2 -44.68 2.68 5.96
N LYS A 3 -44.82 3.46 7.05
CA LYS A 3 -43.71 4.27 7.62
C LYS A 3 -42.59 3.41 8.20
N ILE A 4 -42.94 2.32 8.89
CA ILE A 4 -41.98 1.34 9.43
C ILE A 4 -41.24 0.64 8.28
N LEU A 5 -41.96 0.21 7.23
CA LEU A 5 -41.35 -0.39 6.05
C LEU A 5 -40.42 0.59 5.30
N LYS A 6 -40.77 1.89 5.26
CA LYS A 6 -39.92 2.94 4.70
C LYS A 6 -38.65 3.15 5.52
N LEU A 7 -38.75 3.14 6.86
CA LEU A 7 -37.59 3.24 7.75
C LEU A 7 -36.64 2.05 7.58
N LEU A 8 -37.17 0.83 7.55
CA LEU A 8 -36.38 -0.40 7.37
C LEU A 8 -35.62 -0.39 6.04
N LYS A 9 -36.25 0.09 4.96
CA LYS A 9 -35.58 0.23 3.65
C LYS A 9 -34.44 1.24 3.68
N VAL A 10 -34.63 2.39 4.34
CA VAL A 10 -33.57 3.40 4.47
C VAL A 10 -32.38 2.82 5.24
N ILE A 11 -32.63 2.17 6.39
CA ILE A 11 -31.58 1.54 7.19
C ILE A 11 -30.82 0.48 6.36
N ALA A 12 -31.53 -0.37 5.64
CA ALA A 12 -30.92 -1.39 4.79
C ALA A 12 -30.02 -0.77 3.71
N ILE A 13 -30.48 0.28 3.03
CA ILE A 13 -29.68 1.00 2.02
C ILE A 13 -28.45 1.63 2.67
N THR A 14 -28.60 2.29 3.82
CA THR A 14 -27.48 2.91 4.52
C THR A 14 -26.42 1.87 4.92
N ILE A 15 -26.83 0.71 5.44
CA ILE A 15 -25.92 -0.37 5.79
C ILE A 15 -25.18 -0.87 4.54
N VAL A 16 -25.89 -1.10 3.43
CA VAL A 16 -25.28 -1.54 2.17
C VAL A 16 -24.23 -0.53 1.69
N VAL A 17 -24.53 0.77 1.72
CA VAL A 17 -23.56 1.81 1.35
C VAL A 17 -22.34 1.80 2.26
N ILE A 18 -22.54 1.69 3.59
CA ILE A 18 -21.42 1.62 4.55
C ILE A 18 -20.53 0.41 4.25
N VAL A 19 -21.13 -0.77 4.02
CA VAL A 19 -20.38 -1.99 3.70
C VAL A 19 -19.57 -1.82 2.41
N ILE A 20 -20.16 -1.23 1.37
CA ILE A 20 -19.46 -0.95 0.11
C ILE A 20 -18.27 -0.03 0.33
N VAL A 21 -18.44 1.04 1.11
CA VAL A 21 -17.35 1.98 1.44
C VAL A 21 -16.24 1.28 2.22
N LEU A 22 -16.58 0.47 3.22
CA LEU A 22 -15.61 -0.27 4.02
C LEU A 22 -14.82 -1.28 3.17
N ILE A 23 -15.48 -2.00 2.26
CA ILE A 23 -14.82 -2.91 1.32
C ILE A 23 -13.90 -2.14 0.38
N GLY A 24 -14.36 -1.01 -0.17
CA GLY A 24 -13.54 -0.15 -1.03
C GLY A 24 -12.29 0.37 -0.33
N LEU A 25 -12.42 0.81 0.93
CA LEU A 25 -11.29 1.23 1.77
C LEU A 25 -10.35 0.05 2.05
N PHE A 26 -10.89 -1.12 2.40
CA PHE A 26 -10.08 -2.30 2.64
C PHE A 26 -9.26 -2.69 1.40
N ILE A 27 -9.86 -2.70 0.22
CA ILE A 27 -9.15 -2.99 -1.05
C ILE A 27 -8.09 -1.93 -1.34
N TYR A 28 -8.41 -0.64 -1.15
CA TYR A 28 -7.47 0.46 -1.37
C TYR A 28 -6.23 0.34 -0.48
N PHE A 29 -6.39 -0.02 0.80
CA PHE A 29 -5.27 -0.20 1.72
C PHE A 29 -4.59 -1.57 1.61
N ALA A 30 -5.29 -2.63 1.23
CA ALA A 30 -4.71 -3.97 1.10
C ALA A 30 -3.87 -4.15 -0.18
N GLY A 31 -4.13 -3.35 -1.22
CA GLY A 31 -3.57 -3.58 -2.56
C GLY A 31 -2.15 -3.05 -2.82
N GLY A 32 -1.54 -2.24 -1.94
CA GLY A 32 -0.30 -1.57 -2.35
C GLY A 32 0.42 -0.67 -1.35
N MET A 33 0.29 -0.88 -0.04
CA MET A 33 1.02 -0.07 0.94
C MET A 33 2.54 -0.35 1.00
N CYS A 34 3.04 -1.28 0.18
CA CYS A 34 4.48 -1.57 0.12
C CYS A 34 5.24 -0.49 -0.65
N GLY A 35 6.12 0.22 0.04
CA GLY A 35 7.05 1.17 -0.54
C GLY A 35 8.51 0.82 -0.24
N ASN A 36 9.40 1.21 -1.15
CA ASN A 36 10.85 1.15 -0.95
C ASN A 36 11.35 2.58 -0.67
N LYS A 37 11.93 2.81 0.50
CA LYS A 37 12.59 4.07 0.86
C LYS A 37 14.10 3.92 0.74
N ILE A 38 14.70 4.57 -0.25
CA ILE A 38 16.15 4.54 -0.46
C ILE A 38 16.84 5.34 0.65
N HIS A 39 17.84 4.73 1.28
CA HIS A 39 18.70 5.37 2.28
C HIS A 39 20.03 5.82 1.68
N LYS A 40 20.64 4.97 0.86
CA LYS A 40 21.94 5.24 0.22
C LYS A 40 22.06 4.53 -1.12
N GLU A 41 22.86 5.15 -1.98
CA GLU A 41 23.31 4.61 -3.26
C GLU A 41 24.84 4.63 -3.30
N TYR A 42 25.43 3.56 -3.83
CA TYR A 42 26.86 3.45 -4.05
C TYR A 42 27.13 2.98 -5.49
N LEU A 43 27.87 3.77 -6.26
CA LEU A 43 28.33 3.36 -7.59
C LEU A 43 29.52 2.40 -7.46
N SER A 44 29.61 1.44 -8.37
CA SER A 44 30.83 0.66 -8.59
C SER A 44 31.98 1.58 -9.06
N PRO A 45 33.25 1.19 -8.90
CA PRO A 45 34.38 2.03 -9.30
C PRO A 45 34.38 2.42 -10.78
N ASP A 46 33.90 1.53 -11.65
CA ASP A 46 33.72 1.72 -13.09
C ASP A 46 32.35 2.34 -13.46
N LYS A 47 31.48 2.54 -12.47
CA LYS A 47 30.13 3.11 -12.58
C LYS A 47 29.15 2.32 -13.44
N SER A 48 29.42 1.04 -13.74
CA SER A 48 28.49 0.18 -14.47
C SER A 48 27.31 -0.27 -13.61
N LEU A 49 27.55 -0.49 -12.31
CA LEU A 49 26.58 -0.98 -11.35
C LEU A 49 26.39 0.01 -10.20
N LYS A 50 25.27 -0.14 -9.49
CA LYS A 50 25.04 0.52 -8.20
C LYS A 50 24.44 -0.42 -7.17
N ALA A 51 24.81 -0.21 -5.92
CA ALA A 51 24.17 -0.83 -4.77
C ALA A 51 23.21 0.17 -4.10
N LEU A 52 21.93 -0.17 -4.08
CA LEU A 52 20.88 0.60 -3.39
C LEU A 52 20.57 -0.06 -2.04
N VAL A 53 20.79 0.69 -0.96
CA VAL A 53 20.37 0.31 0.39
C VAL A 53 19.05 0.99 0.68
N PHE A 54 18.00 0.21 0.94
CA PHE A 54 16.65 0.73 1.11
C PHE A 54 15.89 -0.02 2.20
N GLN A 55 14.90 0.65 2.79
CA GLN A 55 13.92 0.03 3.67
C GLN A 55 12.66 -0.29 2.87
N ARG A 56 12.21 -1.55 2.93
CA ARG A 56 10.88 -1.93 2.48
C ARG A 56 9.91 -1.89 3.65
N ASP A 57 8.81 -1.18 3.46
CA ASP A 57 7.77 -0.98 4.46
C ASP A 57 6.41 -1.17 3.79
N CYS A 58 5.59 -2.05 4.35
CA CYS A 58 4.25 -2.39 3.84
C CYS A 58 3.11 -1.91 4.76
N GLY A 59 3.43 -1.07 5.77
CA GLY A 59 2.44 -0.44 6.63
C GLY A 59 2.46 -0.91 8.08
N ALA A 60 1.58 -0.31 8.87
CA ALA A 60 1.66 -0.26 10.34
C ALA A 60 1.59 -1.62 11.06
N THR A 61 0.93 -2.62 10.46
CA THR A 61 0.81 -3.97 11.04
C THR A 61 1.89 -4.93 10.57
N THR A 62 2.79 -4.48 9.68
CA THR A 62 3.93 -5.25 9.18
C THR A 62 5.23 -4.64 9.67
N GLY A 63 6.26 -5.47 9.86
CA GLY A 63 7.60 -4.98 10.15
C GLY A 63 8.25 -4.32 8.93
N PHE A 64 9.26 -3.49 9.16
CA PHE A 64 10.14 -2.98 8.11
C PHE A 64 11.38 -3.86 7.95
N SER A 65 11.95 -3.88 6.73
CA SER A 65 13.17 -4.65 6.44
C SER A 65 14.16 -3.81 5.65
N THR A 66 15.41 -3.78 6.11
CA THR A 66 16.52 -3.16 5.37
C THR A 66 17.08 -4.17 4.37
N GLN A 67 17.14 -3.78 3.11
CA GLN A 67 17.56 -4.61 2.00
C GLN A 67 18.59 -3.88 1.14
N ILE A 68 19.33 -4.65 0.36
CA ILE A 68 20.30 -4.15 -0.60
C ILE A 68 20.03 -4.82 -1.94
N SER A 69 19.92 -4.03 -3.00
CA SER A 69 19.88 -4.51 -4.38
C SER A 69 21.09 -3.99 -5.15
N ILE A 70 21.69 -4.85 -5.97
CA ILE A 70 22.70 -4.46 -6.94
C ILE A 70 22.03 -4.44 -8.30
N LEU A 71 22.06 -3.28 -8.96
CA LEU A 71 21.40 -3.01 -10.23
C LEU A 71 22.38 -2.36 -11.21
N ASP A 72 22.01 -2.30 -12.48
CA ASP A 72 22.69 -1.41 -13.43
C ASP A 72 22.56 0.05 -12.99
N SER A 73 23.56 0.86 -13.34
CA SER A 73 23.70 2.24 -12.82
C SER A 73 22.49 3.15 -13.10
N ASP A 74 21.75 2.90 -14.18
CA ASP A 74 20.59 3.66 -14.62
C ASP A 74 19.23 3.07 -14.19
N GLU A 75 19.21 1.85 -13.64
CA GLU A 75 17.98 1.20 -13.18
C GLU A 75 17.50 1.74 -11.82
N ASN A 76 16.19 1.63 -11.55
CA ASN A 76 15.60 2.05 -10.28
C ASN A 76 14.81 0.89 -9.64
N LEU A 77 14.56 1.01 -8.34
CA LEU A 77 13.77 0.06 -7.54
C LEU A 77 12.25 0.17 -7.76
#